data_AF-A0A9E4BGY6-F1
#
_entry.id   AF-A0A9E4BGY6-F1
#
_cell.length_a   1.000
_cell.length_b   1.000
_cell.length_c   1.000
_cell.angle_alpha   90.00
_cell.angle_beta   90.00
_cell.angle_gamma   90.00
#
_symmetry.space_group_name_H-M   'P 1'
#
loop_
_entity.id
_entity.type
_entity.pdbx_description
1 polymer ?
#
loop_
_entity_poly.entity_id
_entity_poly.type
_entity_poly.pdbx_seq_one_letter_code
_entity_poly.pdbx_strand_id
1 'polypeptide(L)'
;MPSPSLDMRLAFDDGTLVLLDPPANYEPPSPFIWDSRVGRWRAQAHRYRDVVEALQAQDVKTKNVVPRYNRLKFNFNREHTPHPHQAEAFDAWQSNQYRGVVVLPTGSGKSLLALMGIA
;
A
#
# COMPACT_ATOMS: atom_id res chain seq x y z
N MET A 1 10.81 26.94 -25.46
CA MET A 1 11.17 26.36 -24.15
C MET A 1 10.20 25.21 -23.90
N PRO A 2 10.64 23.98 -23.56
CA PRO A 2 9.68 22.98 -23.13
C PRO A 2 9.08 23.46 -21.81
N SER A 3 7.76 23.51 -21.74
CA SER A 3 7.03 23.71 -20.48
C SER A 3 7.53 22.68 -19.46
N PRO A 4 7.69 23.02 -18.17
CA PRO A 4 7.96 22.01 -17.17
C PRO A 4 6.79 21.04 -17.21
N SER A 5 7.01 19.81 -17.68
CA SER A 5 6.05 18.74 -17.48
C SER A 5 6.01 18.50 -15.97
N LEU A 6 5.06 19.14 -15.29
CA LEU A 6 4.74 18.78 -13.92
C LEU A 6 4.15 17.38 -13.97
N ASP A 7 4.98 16.38 -13.67
CA ASP A 7 4.49 15.02 -13.45
C ASP A 7 3.42 15.08 -12.35
N MET A 8 2.27 14.45 -12.60
CA MET A 8 1.20 14.34 -11.61
C MET A 8 1.76 13.65 -10.36
N ARG A 9 1.38 14.10 -9.16
CA ARG A 9 1.89 13.53 -7.91
C ARG A 9 0.79 12.89 -7.09
N LEU A 10 1.04 11.68 -6.62
CA LEU A 10 0.22 11.03 -5.61
C LEU A 10 0.80 11.34 -4.23
N ALA A 11 0.04 11.98 -3.36
CA ALA A 11 0.48 12.38 -2.02
C ALA A 11 -0.47 11.90 -0.92
N PHE A 12 0.03 11.73 0.30
CA PHE A 12 -0.79 11.50 1.49
C PHE A 12 -1.24 12.82 2.11
N ASP A 13 -2.51 12.88 2.50
CA ASP A 13 -3.13 14.02 3.15
C ASP A 13 -4.23 13.55 4.12
N ASP A 14 -3.96 13.68 5.42
CA ASP A 14 -4.89 13.43 6.53
C ASP A 14 -5.79 12.19 6.39
N GLY A 15 -5.16 11.01 6.25
CA GLY A 15 -5.86 9.72 6.12
C GLY A 15 -6.34 9.39 4.70
N THR A 16 -6.06 10.26 3.73
CA THR A 16 -6.40 10.06 2.32
C THR A 16 -5.19 10.18 1.40
N LEU A 17 -5.39 9.83 0.14
CA LEU A 17 -4.49 10.00 -0.97
C LEU A 17 -5.05 11.08 -1.88
N VAL A 18 -4.22 12.01 -2.30
CA VAL A 18 -4.61 13.15 -3.14
C VAL A 18 -3.76 13.19 -4.40
N LEU A 19 -4.38 13.58 -5.50
CA LEU A 19 -3.67 13.88 -6.74
C LEU A 19 -3.35 15.37 -6.79
N LEU A 20 -2.07 15.67 -6.98
CA LEU A 20 -1.56 17.01 -7.21
C LEU A 20 -1.13 17.14 -8.66
N ASP A 21 -1.41 18.30 -9.25
CA ASP A 21 -1.02 18.63 -10.62
C ASP A 21 -1.51 17.61 -11.67
N PRO A 22 -2.76 17.11 -11.61
CA PRO A 22 -3.27 16.22 -12.66
C PRO A 22 -3.37 16.98 -14.00
N PRO A 23 -3.19 16.28 -15.14
CA PRO A 23 -3.44 16.88 -16.45
C PRO A 23 -4.86 17.46 -16.57
N ALA A 24 -5.04 18.43 -17.46
CA ALA A 24 -6.38 18.97 -17.74
C ALA A 24 -7.33 17.85 -18.21
N ASN A 25 -8.55 17.85 -17.69
CA ASN A 25 -9.58 16.83 -17.95
C ASN A 25 -9.17 15.39 -17.57
N TYR A 26 -8.20 15.23 -16.66
CA TYR A 26 -7.83 13.92 -16.16
C TYR A 26 -8.90 13.37 -15.21
N GLU A 27 -9.45 12.21 -15.59
CA GLU A 27 -10.34 11.42 -14.75
C GLU A 27 -9.54 10.27 -14.12
N PRO A 28 -9.29 10.31 -12.81
CA PRO A 28 -8.56 9.26 -12.14
C PRO A 28 -9.38 7.97 -12.06
N PRO A 29 -8.72 6.81 -11.96
CA PRO A 29 -9.41 5.54 -11.81
C PRO A 29 -10.11 5.45 -10.45
N SER A 30 -11.04 4.49 -10.30
CA SER A 30 -11.53 4.10 -8.98
C SER A 30 -10.34 3.73 -8.09
N PRO A 31 -10.28 4.18 -6.82
CA PRO A 31 -11.38 4.70 -6.01
C PRO A 31 -11.35 6.20 -5.73
N PHE A 32 -10.81 7.01 -6.63
CA PHE A 32 -10.81 8.46 -6.45
C PHE A 32 -12.21 9.05 -6.56
N ILE A 33 -12.49 10.01 -5.68
CA ILE A 33 -13.71 10.81 -5.65
C ILE A 33 -13.30 12.28 -5.62
N TRP A 34 -14.01 13.12 -6.38
CA TRP A 34 -13.76 14.55 -6.38
C TRP A 34 -14.21 15.17 -5.05
N ASP A 35 -13.29 15.84 -4.36
CA ASP A 35 -13.59 16.65 -3.18
C ASP A 35 -13.64 18.13 -3.57
N SER A 36 -14.85 18.64 -3.75
CA SER A 36 -15.11 20.03 -4.16
C SER A 36 -14.67 21.06 -3.12
N ARG A 37 -14.49 20.69 -1.85
CA ARG A 37 -14.09 21.61 -0.78
C ARG A 37 -12.63 22.06 -0.93
N VAL A 38 -11.80 21.21 -1.50
CA VAL A 38 -10.36 21.45 -1.71
C VAL A 38 -9.98 21.45 -3.19
N GLY A 39 -10.92 21.14 -4.08
CA GLY A 39 -10.72 21.10 -5.53
C GLY A 39 -9.72 20.01 -5.95
N ARG A 40 -9.82 18.81 -5.36
CA ARG A 40 -8.87 17.71 -5.60
C ARG A 40 -9.56 16.35 -5.60
N TRP A 41 -9.01 15.42 -6.36
CA TRP A 41 -9.35 14.01 -6.28
C TRP A 41 -8.76 13.38 -5.01
N ARG A 42 -9.60 12.68 -4.23
CA ARG A 42 -9.19 11.97 -3.01
C ARG A 42 -9.59 10.50 -3.04
N ALA A 43 -8.76 9.65 -2.46
CA ALA A 43 -9.04 8.23 -2.19
C ALA A 43 -8.68 7.88 -0.74
N GLN A 44 -9.33 6.91 -0.14
CA GLN A 44 -8.99 6.45 1.21
C GLN A 44 -7.56 5.85 1.25
N ALA A 45 -6.73 6.21 2.23
CA ALA A 45 -5.33 5.79 2.26
C ALA A 45 -5.12 4.28 2.40
N HIS A 46 -6.05 3.56 3.04
CA HIS A 46 -5.98 2.09 3.12
C HIS A 46 -6.11 1.40 1.75
N ARG A 47 -6.57 2.12 0.71
CA ARG A 47 -6.65 1.65 -0.68
C ARG A 47 -5.42 1.97 -1.51
N TYR A 48 -4.31 2.33 -0.86
CA TYR A 48 -3.08 2.77 -1.52
C TYR A 48 -2.54 1.78 -2.55
N ARG A 49 -2.58 0.47 -2.28
CA ARG A 49 -2.13 -0.55 -3.24
C ARG A 49 -2.98 -0.49 -4.52
N ASP A 50 -4.31 -0.57 -4.38
CA ASP A 50 -5.26 -0.48 -5.51
C ASP A 50 -5.01 0.80 -6.33
N VAL A 51 -4.82 1.94 -5.65
CA VAL A 51 -4.56 3.25 -6.28
C VAL A 51 -3.27 3.24 -7.08
N VAL A 52 -2.17 2.73 -6.51
CA VAL A 52 -0.88 2.70 -7.20
C VAL A 52 -0.94 1.78 -8.42
N GLU A 53 -1.52 0.58 -8.26
CA GLU A 53 -1.69 -0.37 -9.36
C GLU A 53 -2.57 0.21 -10.48
N ALA A 54 -3.68 0.88 -10.12
CA ALA A 54 -4.57 1.50 -11.10
C ALA A 54 -3.93 2.70 -11.83
N LEU A 55 -3.12 3.51 -11.13
CA LEU A 55 -2.39 4.62 -11.76
C LEU A 55 -1.25 4.13 -12.64
N GLN A 56 -0.57 3.04 -12.26
CA GLN A 56 0.48 2.40 -13.07
C GLN A 56 -0.08 1.75 -14.34
N ALA A 57 -1.33 1.30 -14.32
CA ALA A 57 -2.00 0.76 -15.51
C ALA A 57 -2.38 1.84 -16.54
N GLN A 58 -2.28 3.12 -16.18
CA GLN A 58 -2.54 4.24 -17.07
C GLN A 58 -1.25 4.80 -17.68
N ASP A 59 -1.35 5.36 -18.89
CA ASP A 59 -0.22 5.98 -19.60
C ASP A 59 0.09 7.42 -19.09
N VAL A 60 -0.15 7.69 -17.81
CA VAL A 60 0.06 9.01 -17.21
C VAL A 60 1.23 8.96 -16.25
N LYS A 61 2.26 9.78 -16.53
CA LYS A 61 3.42 9.93 -15.66
C LYS A 61 3.00 10.42 -14.28
N THR A 62 3.12 9.51 -13.32
CA THR A 62 2.73 9.74 -11.93
C THR A 62 3.92 9.54 -11.01
N LYS A 63 4.28 10.59 -10.26
CA LYS A 63 5.28 10.52 -9.20
C LYS A 63 4.62 10.19 -7.87
N ASN A 64 4.95 9.03 -7.32
CA ASN A 64 4.46 8.60 -6.03
C ASN A 64 5.29 9.21 -4.88
N VAL A 65 4.71 10.17 -4.15
CA VAL A 65 5.32 10.84 -2.98
C VAL A 65 4.62 10.48 -1.66
N VAL A 66 3.83 9.40 -1.67
CA VAL A 66 3.14 8.87 -0.48
C VAL A 66 4.10 8.23 0.53
N PRO A 67 5.07 7.38 0.13
CA PRO A 67 5.94 6.72 1.10
C PRO A 67 6.77 7.74 1.90
N ARG A 68 6.50 7.80 3.20
CA ARG A 68 7.24 8.60 4.19
C ARG A 68 7.79 7.75 5.33
N TYR A 69 7.85 6.44 5.13
CA TYR A 69 8.32 5.46 6.10
C TYR A 69 9.73 4.98 5.74
N ASN A 70 10.47 4.56 6.76
CA ASN A 70 11.77 3.94 6.58
C ASN A 70 11.58 2.49 6.11
N ARG A 71 12.32 2.12 5.07
CA ARG A 71 12.44 0.71 4.68
C ARG A 71 13.47 0.07 5.58
N LEU A 72 13.01 -0.85 6.42
CA LEU A 72 13.87 -1.59 7.33
C LEU A 72 14.09 -2.98 6.74
N LYS A 73 15.29 -3.52 6.96
CA LYS A 73 15.61 -4.93 6.70
C LYS A 73 15.88 -5.55 8.04
N PHE A 74 15.06 -6.53 8.42
CA PHE A 74 15.23 -7.26 9.66
C PHE A 74 15.73 -8.66 9.33
N ASN A 75 16.54 -9.21 10.23
CA ASN A 75 16.88 -10.62 10.23
C ASN A 75 16.51 -11.16 11.60
N PHE A 76 16.08 -12.42 11.65
CA PHE A 76 15.92 -13.10 12.92
C PHE A 76 17.28 -13.24 13.61
N ASN A 77 17.38 -12.72 14.83
CA ASN A 77 18.57 -12.90 15.66
C ASN A 77 18.70 -14.36 16.17
N ARG A 78 17.60 -15.12 16.12
CA ARG A 78 17.58 -16.56 16.41
C ARG A 78 16.65 -17.25 15.43
N GLU A 79 17.11 -18.37 14.90
CA GLU A 79 16.29 -19.21 14.04
C GLU A 79 15.13 -19.81 14.85
N HIS A 80 13.91 -19.59 14.36
CA HIS A 80 12.70 -20.16 14.91
C HIS A 80 12.09 -21.07 13.86
N THR A 81 12.05 -22.38 14.12
CA THR A 81 11.33 -23.31 13.25
C THR A 81 9.83 -23.19 13.54
N PRO A 82 9.00 -22.73 12.60
CA PRO A 82 7.56 -22.67 12.80
C PRO A 82 6.99 -24.09 12.93
N HIS A 83 5.96 -24.24 13.76
CA HIS A 83 5.14 -25.45 13.74
C HIS A 83 4.38 -25.57 12.41
N PRO A 84 3.96 -26.79 11.99
CA PRO A 84 3.28 -26.99 10.72
C PRO A 84 2.07 -26.07 10.48
N HIS A 85 1.23 -25.88 11.50
CA HIS A 85 0.05 -24.99 11.40
C HIS A 85 0.40 -23.50 11.27
N GLN A 86 1.59 -23.08 11.71
CA GLN A 86 2.07 -21.71 11.55
C GLN A 86 2.60 -21.48 10.14
N ALA A 87 3.36 -22.45 9.60
CA ALA A 87 3.85 -22.41 8.24
C ALA A 87 2.68 -22.39 7.24
N GLU A 88 1.71 -23.30 7.39
CA GLU A 88 0.50 -23.34 6.55
C GLU A 88 -0.29 -22.02 6.61
N ALA A 89 -0.47 -21.46 7.81
CA ALA A 89 -1.17 -20.20 7.98
C ALA A 89 -0.42 -19.02 7.33
N PHE A 90 0.91 -19.02 7.38
CA PHE A 90 1.74 -18.00 6.73
C PHE A 90 1.67 -18.14 5.21
N ASP A 91 1.80 -19.36 4.68
CA ASP A 91 1.72 -19.64 3.24
C ASP A 91 0.36 -19.23 2.65
N ALA A 92 -0.73 -19.50 3.38
CA ALA A 92 -2.07 -19.06 3.00
C ALA A 92 -2.18 -17.53 2.96
N TRP A 93 -1.61 -16.83 3.94
CA TRP A 93 -1.62 -15.36 3.99
C TRP A 93 -0.75 -14.73 2.89
N GLN A 94 0.41 -15.32 2.59
CA GLN A 94 1.28 -14.93 1.49
C GLN A 94 0.60 -15.15 0.13
N SER A 95 -0.04 -16.30 -0.06
CA SER A 95 -0.84 -16.60 -1.25
C SER A 95 -1.99 -15.60 -1.43
N ASN A 96 -2.52 -15.06 -0.34
CA ASN A 96 -3.48 -13.96 -0.33
C ASN A 96 -2.84 -12.56 -0.38
N GLN A 97 -1.66 -12.45 -1.01
CA GLN A 97 -0.97 -11.18 -1.26
C GLN A 97 -0.66 -10.37 0.00
N TYR A 98 -0.39 -11.06 1.12
CA TYR A 98 -0.07 -10.46 2.42
C TYR A 98 -1.19 -9.57 2.98
N ARG A 99 -2.45 -9.83 2.62
CA ARG A 99 -3.61 -9.07 3.10
C ARG A 99 -4.70 -10.03 3.54
N GLY A 100 -5.01 -10.07 4.83
CA GLY A 100 -6.01 -10.99 5.38
C GLY A 100 -5.88 -11.14 6.89
N VAL A 101 -6.70 -12.01 7.47
CA VAL A 101 -6.69 -12.31 8.92
C VAL A 101 -6.35 -13.78 9.12
N VAL A 102 -5.34 -14.05 9.93
CA VAL A 102 -5.00 -15.40 10.39
C VAL A 102 -5.54 -15.58 11.80
N VAL A 103 -6.32 -16.64 12.02
CA VAL A 103 -6.93 -16.95 13.32
C VAL A 103 -6.24 -18.18 13.90
N LEU A 104 -5.58 -18.02 15.06
CA LEU A 104 -4.99 -19.13 15.80
C LEU A 104 -5.36 -19.07 17.30
N PRO A 105 -5.49 -20.23 17.99
CA PRO A 105 -5.77 -20.28 19.43
C PRO A 105 -4.77 -19.51 20.30
N THR A 106 -5.14 -19.18 21.54
CA THR A 106 -4.17 -18.66 22.52
C THR A 106 -3.06 -19.69 22.78
N GLY A 107 -1.82 -19.22 22.93
CA GLY A 107 -0.66 -20.11 23.14
C GLY A 107 -0.09 -20.78 21.89
N SER A 108 -0.72 -20.67 20.73
CA SER A 108 -0.28 -21.35 19.49
C SER A 108 0.82 -20.64 18.70
N GLY A 109 1.40 -19.56 19.25
CA GLY A 109 2.50 -18.81 18.65
C GLY A 109 2.12 -17.81 17.55
N LYS A 110 0.97 -17.12 17.65
CA LYS A 110 0.60 -15.98 16.77
C LYS A 110 1.72 -14.94 16.63
N SER A 111 2.45 -14.69 17.71
CA SER A 111 3.58 -13.74 17.70
C SER A 111 4.71 -14.20 16.80
N LEU A 112 5.00 -15.52 16.74
CA LEU A 112 6.01 -16.04 15.82
C LEU A 112 5.57 -15.87 14.36
N LEU A 113 4.29 -16.16 14.06
CA LEU A 113 3.73 -15.93 12.72
C LEU A 113 3.79 -14.44 12.31
N ALA A 114 3.52 -13.52 13.24
CA ALA A 114 3.66 -12.09 12.98
C ALA A 114 5.12 -11.69 12.71
N LEU A 115 6.08 -12.24 13.44
CA LEU A 115 7.50 -12.01 13.21
C LEU A 115 7.96 -12.53 11.83
N MET A 116 7.44 -13.69 11.39
CA MET A 116 7.71 -14.22 10.04
C MET A 116 7.29 -13.25 8.94
N GLY A 117 6.22 -12.48 9.13
CA GLY A 117 5.79 -11.46 8.17
C GLY A 117 6.52 -10.12 8.25
N ILE A 118 7.33 -9.91 9.30
CA ILE A 118 8.17 -8.71 9.48
C ILE A 118 9.57 -8.93 8.89
N ALA A 119 10.06 -10.17 8.97
CA ALA A 119 11.40 -10.57 8.54
C ALA A 119 11.54 -10.64 7.01
#